data_AF-A0AAF1KMG3-F1
#
_entry.id   AF-A0AAF1KMG3-F1
#
_cell.length_a   1.000
_cell.length_b   1.000
_cell.length_c   1.000
_cell.angle_alpha   90.00
_cell.angle_beta   90.00
_cell.angle_gamma   90.00
#
_symmetry.space_group_name_H-M   'P 1'
#
loop_
_entity.id
_entity.type
_entity.pdbx_description
1 polymer ?
#
loop_
_entity_poly.entity_id
_entity_poly.type
_entity_poly.pdbx_seq_one_letter_code
_entity_poly.pdbx_strand_id
1 'polypeptide(L)' 'MASPCIDVCKFDDETGWCLGCGMRRKDKKLWKKDRDTRPDIRAALPARLSALAASGNRVGTDAKGRKHD' A
#
# COMPACT_ATOMS: atom_id res chain seq x y z
N MET A 1 1.68 10.43 -13.69
CA MET A 1 1.16 9.44 -12.71
C MET A 1 1.86 9.66 -11.38
N ALA A 2 1.14 10.23 -10.40
CA ALA A 2 1.64 10.36 -9.04
C ALA A 2 1.71 8.97 -8.36
N SER A 3 2.70 8.80 -7.49
CA SER A 3 2.82 7.58 -6.68
C SER A 3 1.63 7.50 -5.71
N PRO A 4 0.95 6.35 -5.58
CA PRO A 4 -0.14 6.17 -4.60
C PRO A 4 0.37 6.09 -3.16
N CYS A 5 1.66 6.38 -2.91
CA CYS A 5 2.28 6.35 -1.61
C CYS A 5 1.98 7.63 -0.83
N ILE A 6 1.46 7.50 0.40
CA ILE A 6 1.09 8.60 1.29
C ILE A 6 2.14 8.88 2.38
N ASP A 7 3.41 8.55 2.10
CA ASP A 7 4.52 8.60 3.06
C ASP A 7 4.37 7.67 4.28
N VAL A 8 3.42 6.74 4.23
CA VAL A 8 3.25 5.67 5.24
C VAL A 8 3.77 4.37 4.66
N CYS A 9 4.77 3.78 5.34
CA CYS A 9 5.40 2.54 4.95
C CYS A 9 5.35 1.50 6.08
N LYS A 10 4.14 1.16 6.51
CA LYS A 10 3.87 0.03 7.42
C LYS A 10 3.36 -1.14 6.62
N PHE A 11 3.87 -2.34 6.86
CA PHE A 11 3.42 -3.55 6.18
C PHE A 11 2.73 -4.45 7.20
N ASP A 12 1.66 -5.08 6.76
CA ASP A 12 1.02 -6.18 7.45
C ASP A 12 1.91 -7.43 7.36
N ASP A 13 2.07 -8.15 8.47
CA ASP A 13 2.96 -9.32 8.54
C ASP A 13 2.34 -10.56 7.88
N GLU A 14 1.01 -10.69 7.95
CA GLU A 14 0.28 -11.82 7.35
C GLU A 14 0.28 -11.77 5.82
N THR A 15 -0.07 -10.61 5.23
CA THR A 15 -0.25 -10.43 3.79
C THR A 15 0.98 -9.84 3.10
N GLY A 16 1.87 -9.18 3.86
CA GLY A 16 3.00 -8.42 3.32
C GLY A 16 2.59 -7.16 2.54
N TRP A 17 1.36 -6.68 2.71
CA TRP A 17 0.83 -5.51 2.02
C TRP A 17 1.06 -4.23 2.83
N CYS A 18 1.38 -3.13 2.15
CA CYS A 18 1.56 -1.84 2.82
C CYS A 18 0.20 -1.32 3.31
N LEU A 19 0.04 -1.11 4.61
CA LEU A 19 -1.15 -0.51 5.21
C LEU A 19 -1.46 0.88 4.64
N GLY A 20 -0.43 1.64 4.27
CA GLY A 20 -0.61 3.00 3.73
C GLY A 20 -1.08 3.05 2.28
N CYS A 21 -0.56 2.18 1.40
CA CYS A 21 -0.80 2.27 -0.05
C CYS A 21 -1.17 0.96 -0.73
N GLY A 22 -1.25 -0.17 -0.01
CA GLY A 22 -1.59 -1.49 -0.54
C GLY A 22 -0.50 -2.15 -1.39
N MET A 23 0.62 -1.48 -1.64
CA MET A 23 1.73 -2.06 -2.42
C MET A 23 2.55 -3.05 -1.60
N ARG A 24 2.95 -4.16 -2.21
CA ARG A 24 3.98 -5.06 -1.66
C ARG A 24 5.37 -4.51 -1.89
N ARG A 25 6.36 -5.04 -1.17
CA ARG A 25 7.79 -4.76 -1.43
C ARG A 25 8.17 -5.04 -2.89
N LYS A 26 7.66 -6.14 -3.47
CA LYS A 26 7.88 -6.48 -4.89
C LYS A 26 7.27 -5.44 -5.84
N ASP A 27 6.04 -5.00 -5.57
CA ASP A 27 5.36 -4.00 -6.39
C ASP A 27 6.10 -2.65 -6.36
N LYS A 28 6.65 -2.24 -5.21
CA LYS A 28 7.50 -1.04 -5.13
C LYS A 28 8.75 -1.13 -6.01
N LYS A 29 9.37 -2.32 -6.11
CA LYS A 29 10.51 -2.56 -7.00
C LYS A 29 10.09 -2.48 -8.48
N LEU A 30 8.98 -3.12 -8.82
CA LEU A 30 8.39 -3.07 -10.17
C LEU A 30 8.01 -1.64 -10.57
N TRP A 31 7.34 -0.88 -9.70
CA TRP A 31 6.94 0.51 -9.94
C TRP A 31 8.11 1.45 -10.31
N LYS A 32 9.29 1.21 -9.70
CA LYS A 32 10.53 1.93 -10.00
C LYS A 32 11.17 1.43 -11.30
N LYS A 33 11.12 0.13 -11.57
CA LYS A 33 11.80 -0.50 -12.72
C LYS A 33 11.02 -0.32 -14.02
N ASP A 34 9.70 -0.41 -13.96
CA ASP A 34 8.85 -0.49 -15.13
C ASP A 34 7.60 0.39 -14.98
N ARG A 35 7.34 1.22 -16.00
CA ARG A 35 6.22 2.16 -16.00
C ARG A 35 4.92 1.53 -16.49
N ASP A 36 5.00 0.47 -17.28
CA ASP A 36 3.87 -0.22 -17.87
C ASP A 36 3.12 -1.07 -16.82
N THR A 37 3.85 -1.56 -15.82
CA THR A 37 3.26 -2.30 -14.69
C THR A 37 2.49 -1.41 -13.69
N ARG A 38 2.61 -0.08 -13.79
CA ARG A 38 1.98 0.88 -12.86
C ARG A 38 0.44 0.79 -12.84
N PRO A 39 -0.27 0.80 -13.98
CA PRO A 39 -1.72 0.61 -14.00
C PRO A 39 -2.17 -0.69 -13.35
N ASP A 40 -1.49 -1.81 -13.62
CA ASP A 40 -1.79 -3.12 -13.01
C ASP A 40 -1.64 -3.09 -11.49
N ILE A 41 -0.48 -2.61 -11.01
CA ILE A 41 -0.22 -2.44 -9.58
C ILE A 41 -1.30 -1.57 -8.94
N ARG A 42 -1.65 -0.46 -9.59
CA ARG A 42 -2.63 0.51 -9.09
C ARG A 42 -4.05 -0.07 -9.04
N ALA A 43 -4.43 -0.89 -10.01
CA ALA A 43 -5.73 -1.57 -10.05
C ALA A 43 -5.88 -2.55 -8.87
N ALA A 44 -4.78 -3.18 -8.43
CA ALA A 44 -4.80 -4.10 -7.31
C ALA A 44 -4.83 -3.42 -5.92
N LEU A 45 -4.36 -2.18 -5.78
CA LEU A 45 -4.29 -1.47 -4.49
C LEU A 45 -5.63 -1.34 -3.75
N PRO A 46 -6.73 -0.87 -4.37
CA PRO A 46 -8.00 -0.70 -3.66
C PRO A 46 -8.51 -2.03 -3.09
N ALA A 47 -8.39 -3.13 -3.84
CA ALA A 47 -8.79 -4.45 -3.36
C ALA A 47 -7.95 -4.89 -2.14
N ARG A 48 -6.63 -4.66 -2.18
CA ARG A 48 -5.73 -5.00 -1.06
C ARG A 48 -6.01 -4.15 0.19
N LEU A 49 -6.25 -2.85 0.01
CA LEU A 49 -6.62 -1.96 1.11
C LEU A 49 -7.96 -2.37 1.72
N SER A 50 -8.94 -2.75 0.89
CA SER A 50 -10.23 -3.25 1.37
C SER A 50 -10.09 -4.55 2.15
N ALA A 51 -9.24 -5.47 1.70
CA ALA A 51 -8.99 -6.73 2.40
C ALA A 51 -8.25 -6.52 3.74
N LEU A 52 -7.28 -5.60 3.80
CA LEU A 52 -6.63 -5.21 5.06
C LEU A 52 -7.63 -4.55 6.02
N ALA A 53 -8.51 -3.68 5.51
CA ALA A 53 -9.55 -3.07 6.34
C ALA A 53 -10.50 -4.15 6.91
N ALA A 54 -10.86 -5.15 6.09
CA ALA A 54 -11.68 -6.28 6.52
C ALA A 54 -10.98 -7.17 7.56
N SER A 55 -9.65 -7.26 7.53
CA SER A 55 -8.87 -7.97 8.56
C SER A 55 -8.66 -7.16 9.85
N GLY A 56 -9.28 -5.97 9.96
CA GLY A 56 -9.18 -5.09 11.13
C GLY A 56 -7.97 -4.15 11.11
N ASN A 57 -7.20 -4.13 10.02
CA ASN A 57 -6.08 -3.21 9.89
C ASN A 57 -6.53 -1.79 9.53
N ARG A 58 -5.87 -0.79 10.08
CA ARG A 58 -6.01 0.61 9.67
C ARG A 58 -5.27 0.85 8.35
N VAL A 59 -5.98 1.32 7.33
CA VAL A 59 -5.46 1.44 5.96
C VAL A 59 -5.54 2.86 5.40
N GLY A 60 -4.73 3.14 4.38
CA GLY A 60 -4.74 4.45 3.72
C GLY A 60 -4.32 5.57 4.67
N THR A 61 -5.00 6.71 4.62
CA THR A 61 -4.72 7.86 5.48
C THR A 61 -4.86 7.55 6.97
N ASP A 62 -5.72 6.59 7.32
CA ASP A 62 -5.93 6.14 8.69
C ASP A 62 -4.72 5.35 9.23
N ALA A 63 -3.94 4.71 8.35
CA ALA A 63 -2.70 4.02 8.70
C ALA A 63 -1.59 4.97 9.22
N LYS A 64 -1.73 6.29 8.99
CA LYS A 64 -0.78 7.32 9.46
C LYS A 64 -0.85 7.55 10.97
N GLY A 65 -1.53 6.68 11.73
CA GLY A 65 -1.81 6.74 13.16
C GLY A 65 -0.86 7.62 13.96
N ARG A 66 -1.43 8.55 14.75
CA ARG A 66 -0.77 9.64 15.48
C ARG A 66 0.69 9.31 15.81
N LYS A 67 1.59 10.02 15.14
CA LYS A 67 3.02 10.09 15.47
C LYS A 67 3.11 10.19 17.01
N HIS A 68 3.58 9.14 17.68
CA HIS A 68 4.06 9.32 19.04
C HIS A 68 5.29 10.21 18.90
N ASP A 69 5.20 11.39 19.48
CA ASP A 69 6.26 12.39 19.55
C ASP A 69 7.51 11.81 20.22
#